data_AF-A0A1A8CKD1-F1
#
_entry.id   AF-A0A1A8CKD1-F1
#
_cell.length_a   1.000
_cell.length_b   1.000
_cell.length_c   1.000
_cell.angle_alpha   90.00
_cell.angle_beta   90.00
_cell.angle_gamma   90.00
#
_symmetry.space_group_name_H-M   'P 1'
#
loop_
_entity.id
_entity.type
_entity.pdbx_description
1 polymer ?
#
loop_
_entity_poly.entity_id
_entity_poly.type
_entity_poly.pdbx_seq_one_letter_code
_entity_poly.pdbx_strand_id
1 'polypeptide(L)'
;LNTGAFNTLVNLRKLDVSDNHIKFVQSASESQAPFSNLQHLEKLSINTQHLKGKSRLPPHLLKGLTSLLSFSVRNIQLISLDKEAFKYTPNLERLDVSSNDLGNLPAELFSPIPNLKS
;
A
#
# COMPACT_ATOMS: atom_id res chain seq x y z
N LEU A 1 -12.54 -2.34 0.66
CA LEU A 1 -12.11 -1.57 1.85
C LEU A 1 -12.96 -0.31 1.91
N ASN A 2 -13.79 -0.16 2.94
CA ASN A 2 -14.58 1.07 3.11
C ASN A 2 -13.70 2.17 3.69
N THR A 3 -13.91 3.40 3.24
CA THR A 3 -13.28 4.59 3.81
C THR A 3 -13.65 4.71 5.28
N GLY A 4 -12.65 4.87 6.14
CA GLY A 4 -12.87 5.11 7.56
C GLY A 4 -12.99 3.88 8.46
N ALA A 5 -12.92 2.66 7.91
CA ALA A 5 -12.94 1.43 8.70
C ALA A 5 -11.87 1.39 9.81
N PHE A 6 -10.76 2.12 9.63
CA PHE A 6 -9.65 2.19 10.59
C PHE A 6 -9.46 3.59 11.20
N ASN A 7 -10.35 4.56 10.94
CA ASN A 7 -10.09 5.96 11.29
C ASN A 7 -9.93 6.24 12.78
N THR A 8 -10.49 5.38 13.63
CA THR A 8 -10.41 5.49 15.10
C THR A 8 -9.18 4.79 15.68
N LEU A 9 -8.51 3.93 14.91
CA LEU A 9 -7.38 3.13 15.36
C LEU A 9 -6.06 3.91 15.26
N VAL A 10 -6.05 5.16 15.70
CA VAL A 10 -4.96 6.12 15.49
C VAL A 10 -3.63 5.67 16.10
N ASN A 11 -3.65 4.84 17.13
CA ASN A 11 -2.46 4.28 17.79
C ASN A 11 -1.98 2.94 17.18
N LEU A 12 -2.61 2.47 16.10
CA LEU A 12 -2.27 1.19 15.49
C LEU A 12 -0.85 1.25 14.88
N ARG A 13 0.01 0.30 15.28
CA ARG A 13 1.40 0.21 14.78
C ARG A 13 1.58 -0.86 13.72
N LYS A 14 0.72 -1.89 13.71
CA LYS A 14 0.79 -3.00 12.77
C LYS A 14 -0.63 -3.35 12.31
N LEU A 15 -0.81 -3.47 11.01
CA LEU A 15 -2.05 -3.88 10.39
C LEU A 15 -1.76 -4.98 9.38
N ASP A 16 -2.39 -6.12 9.57
CA ASP A 16 -2.38 -7.22 8.62
C ASP A 16 -3.82 -7.48 8.19
N VAL A 17 -4.08 -7.29 6.90
CA VAL A 17 -5.35 -7.61 6.25
C VAL A 17 -5.14 -8.66 5.16
N SER A 18 -4.08 -9.46 5.29
CA SER A 18 -3.77 -10.54 4.36
C SER A 18 -4.84 -11.63 4.38
N ASP A 19 -4.87 -12.46 3.33
CA ASP A 19 -5.80 -13.59 3.21
C ASP A 19 -7.28 -13.17 3.28
N ASN A 20 -7.60 -12.10 2.57
CA ASN A 20 -8.95 -11.53 2.50
C ASN A 20 -9.43 -11.46 1.04
N HIS A 21 -10.50 -10.70 0.79
CA HIS A 21 -11.07 -10.49 -0.55
C HIS A 21 -11.09 -9.00 -0.94
N ILE A 22 -10.07 -8.24 -0.51
CA ILE A 22 -10.01 -6.80 -0.70
C ILE A 22 -9.71 -6.49 -2.16
N LYS A 23 -10.71 -5.92 -2.85
CA LYS A 23 -10.55 -5.36 -4.19
C LYS A 23 -10.19 -3.88 -4.11
N PHE A 24 -9.18 -3.47 -4.87
CA PHE A 24 -8.84 -2.07 -5.08
C PHE A 24 -9.71 -1.49 -6.21
N VAL A 25 -10.49 -0.45 -5.91
CA VAL A 25 -11.35 0.21 -6.90
C VAL A 25 -10.62 1.43 -7.44
N GLN A 26 -10.26 1.44 -8.72
CA GLN A 26 -9.51 2.53 -9.37
C GLN A 26 -10.29 3.85 -9.46
N SER A 27 -11.62 3.84 -9.31
CA SER A 27 -12.45 5.05 -9.34
C SER A 27 -12.47 5.83 -8.03
N ALA A 28 -11.68 5.42 -7.04
CA ALA A 28 -11.67 6.03 -5.73
C ALA A 28 -10.99 7.42 -5.79
N SER A 29 -11.82 8.47 -5.80
CA SER A 29 -11.45 9.86 -5.55
C SER A 29 -10.42 9.97 -4.40
N GLU A 30 -9.52 10.95 -4.44
CA GLU A 30 -8.48 11.22 -3.42
C GLU A 30 -8.99 11.27 -1.96
N SER A 31 -10.31 11.39 -1.78
CA SER A 31 -11.03 11.33 -0.50
C SER A 31 -11.12 9.93 0.12
N GLN A 32 -10.67 8.87 -0.56
CA GLN A 32 -10.97 7.49 -0.18
C GLN A 32 -9.79 6.63 0.32
N ALA A 33 -8.70 7.23 0.80
CA ALA A 33 -7.58 6.47 1.36
C ALA A 33 -7.99 5.75 2.67
N PRO A 34 -8.04 4.40 2.71
CA PRO A 34 -8.63 3.66 3.84
C PRO A 34 -7.80 3.72 5.12
N PHE A 35 -6.54 4.16 5.03
CA PHE A 35 -5.58 4.19 6.13
C PHE A 35 -5.12 5.60 6.50
N SER A 36 -5.81 6.66 6.04
CA SER A 36 -5.34 8.05 6.13
C SER A 36 -5.03 8.56 7.53
N ASN A 37 -5.67 8.00 8.55
CA ASN A 37 -5.51 8.43 9.94
C ASN A 37 -4.51 7.57 10.74
N LEU A 38 -3.93 6.54 10.12
CA LEU A 38 -3.01 5.61 10.79
C LEU A 38 -1.57 6.15 10.77
N GLN A 39 -1.38 7.37 11.27
CA GLN A 39 -0.09 8.08 11.22
C GLN A 39 1.02 7.35 11.99
N HIS A 40 0.68 6.55 13.00
CA HIS A 40 1.62 5.75 13.80
C HIS A 40 1.82 4.32 13.27
N LEU A 41 1.24 3.97 12.11
CA LEU A 41 1.37 2.64 11.53
C LEU A 41 2.78 2.45 10.98
N GLU A 42 3.43 1.38 11.42
CA GLU A 42 4.79 1.03 11.02
C GLU A 42 4.84 -0.15 10.05
N LYS A 43 3.87 -1.06 10.15
CA LYS A 43 3.80 -2.25 9.30
C LYS A 43 2.40 -2.42 8.72
N LEU A 44 2.33 -2.52 7.40
CA LEU A 44 1.12 -2.81 6.66
C LEU A 44 1.32 -4.03 5.76
N SER A 45 0.46 -5.04 5.91
CA SER A 45 0.44 -6.22 5.05
C SER A 45 -0.92 -6.40 4.41
N ILE A 46 -0.94 -6.46 3.08
CA ILE A 46 -2.13 -6.68 2.23
C ILE A 46 -1.80 -7.81 1.24
N ASN A 47 -1.35 -8.94 1.77
CA ASN A 47 -0.96 -10.09 0.96
C ASN A 47 -2.21 -10.90 0.58
N THR A 48 -2.16 -11.66 -0.52
CA THR A 48 -3.14 -12.71 -0.86
C THR A 48 -4.60 -12.25 -0.69
N GLN A 49 -5.18 -11.64 -1.72
CA GLN A 49 -6.56 -11.12 -1.65
C GLN A 49 -7.60 -11.96 -2.41
N HIS A 50 -7.28 -13.24 -2.71
CA HIS A 50 -8.16 -14.18 -3.44
C HIS A 50 -8.88 -13.55 -4.65
N LEU A 51 -8.22 -12.61 -5.32
CA LEU A 51 -8.79 -11.85 -6.43
C LEU A 51 -8.68 -12.67 -7.71
N LYS A 52 -9.69 -12.53 -8.57
CA LYS A 52 -9.63 -12.99 -9.95
C LYS A 52 -9.27 -11.83 -10.87
N GLY A 53 -8.14 -11.95 -11.56
CA GLY A 53 -7.71 -11.01 -12.57
C GLY A 53 -6.77 -9.91 -12.04
N LYS A 54 -6.23 -9.14 -12.99
CA LYS A 54 -5.18 -8.16 -12.75
C LYS A 54 -5.62 -7.03 -11.80
N SER A 55 -4.73 -6.64 -10.91
CA SER A 55 -4.93 -5.58 -9.91
C SER A 55 -4.02 -4.38 -10.16
N ARG A 56 -4.44 -3.20 -9.66
CA ARG A 56 -3.59 -2.02 -9.49
C ARG A 56 -3.84 -1.40 -8.12
N LEU A 57 -2.78 -0.90 -7.49
CA LEU A 57 -2.92 -0.13 -6.26
C LEU A 57 -3.45 1.28 -6.57
N PRO A 58 -4.37 1.82 -5.77
CA PRO A 58 -4.74 3.23 -5.85
C PRO A 58 -3.52 4.11 -5.52
N PRO A 59 -3.26 5.21 -6.24
CA PRO A 59 -2.10 6.09 -5.98
C PRO A 59 -2.06 6.65 -4.56
N HIS A 60 -3.22 6.81 -3.91
CA HIS A 60 -3.34 7.36 -2.55
C HIS A 60 -3.55 6.30 -1.47
N LEU A 61 -3.34 5.01 -1.76
CA LEU A 61 -3.54 3.93 -0.79
C LEU A 61 -2.76 4.16 0.51
N LEU A 62 -1.53 4.66 0.39
CA LEU A 62 -0.61 4.89 1.51
C LEU A 62 -0.65 6.33 2.05
N LYS A 63 -1.61 7.16 1.60
CA LYS A 63 -1.78 8.53 2.11
C LYS A 63 -1.94 8.50 3.63
N GLY A 64 -1.20 9.37 4.33
CA GLY A 64 -1.25 9.49 5.79
C GLY A 64 -0.34 8.53 6.57
N LEU A 65 0.29 7.55 5.92
CA LEU A 65 1.15 6.55 6.56
C LEU A 65 2.59 7.03 6.75
N THR A 66 2.77 8.18 7.40
CA THR A 66 4.06 8.86 7.53
C THR A 66 5.10 8.10 8.36
N SER A 67 4.67 7.25 9.30
CA SER A 67 5.57 6.38 10.09
C SER A 67 5.78 4.98 9.51
N LEU A 68 5.31 4.70 8.29
CA LEU A 68 5.39 3.36 7.73
C LEU A 68 6.84 2.95 7.45
N LEU A 69 7.27 1.84 8.03
CA LEU A 69 8.62 1.28 7.87
C LEU A 69 8.63 0.03 7.00
N SER A 70 7.51 -0.70 6.94
CA SER A 70 7.39 -1.94 6.18
C SER A 70 6.04 -2.05 5.50
N PHE A 71 6.07 -2.28 4.19
CA PHE A 71 4.88 -2.50 3.39
C PHE A 71 5.02 -3.80 2.59
N SER A 72 4.03 -4.68 2.72
CA SER A 72 3.98 -5.96 2.00
C SER A 72 2.65 -6.07 1.26
N VAL A 73 2.74 -6.31 -0.04
CA VAL A 73 1.61 -6.42 -0.96
C VAL A 73 1.88 -7.51 -1.99
N ARG A 74 2.05 -8.73 -1.49
CA ARG A 74 2.37 -9.92 -2.28
C ARG A 74 1.13 -10.64 -2.77
N ASN A 75 1.26 -11.33 -3.90
CA ASN A 75 0.25 -12.28 -4.36
C ASN A 75 -1.14 -11.65 -4.50
N ILE A 76 -1.20 -10.47 -5.11
CA ILE A 76 -2.46 -9.78 -5.41
C ILE A 76 -2.67 -9.55 -6.91
N GLN A 77 -1.86 -10.21 -7.76
CA GLN A 77 -1.91 -10.08 -9.23
C GLN A 77 -1.67 -8.63 -9.70
N LEU A 78 -0.78 -7.90 -9.02
CA LEU A 78 -0.44 -6.52 -9.34
C LEU A 78 0.36 -6.44 -10.64
N ILE A 79 -0.05 -5.60 -11.58
CA ILE A 79 0.62 -5.49 -12.90
C ILE A 79 1.49 -4.25 -13.09
N SER A 80 1.30 -3.24 -12.24
CA SER A 80 2.00 -1.96 -12.33
C SER A 80 1.97 -1.25 -10.99
N LEU A 81 2.99 -0.42 -10.75
CA LEU A 81 3.01 0.57 -9.66
C LEU A 81 3.00 1.96 -10.28
N ASP A 82 2.20 2.85 -9.71
CA ASP A 82 2.21 4.26 -10.07
C ASP A 82 3.55 4.89 -9.63
N LYS A 83 4.09 5.83 -10.41
CA LYS A 83 5.35 6.52 -10.07
C LYS A 83 5.27 7.24 -8.72
N GLU A 84 4.07 7.60 -8.27
CA GLU A 84 3.80 8.27 -7.02
C GLU A 84 3.33 7.33 -5.90
N ALA A 85 3.34 6.01 -6.10
CA ALA A 85 2.78 5.03 -5.17
C ALA A 85 3.33 5.16 -3.73
N PHE A 86 4.58 5.62 -3.58
CA PHE A 86 5.26 5.72 -2.29
C PHE A 86 5.48 7.17 -1.81
N LYS A 87 4.88 8.18 -2.45
CA LYS A 87 5.11 9.60 -2.11
C LYS A 87 4.75 9.99 -0.68
N TYR A 88 3.92 9.20 -0.01
CA TYR A 88 3.43 9.45 1.35
C TYR A 88 4.17 8.68 2.45
N THR A 89 5.15 7.85 2.10
CA THR A 89 5.83 6.94 3.03
C THR A 89 7.35 7.16 3.05
N PRO A 90 7.86 8.38 3.34
CA PRO A 90 9.29 8.71 3.19
C PRO A 90 10.23 7.90 4.10
N ASN A 91 9.68 7.27 5.15
CA ASN A 91 10.43 6.45 6.11
C ASN A 91 10.42 4.95 5.77
N LEU A 92 9.89 4.56 4.60
CA LEU A 92 9.78 3.14 4.23
C LEU A 92 11.17 2.51 4.10
N GLU A 93 11.39 1.42 4.83
CA GLU A 93 12.67 0.68 4.83
C GLU A 93 12.55 -0.68 4.15
N ARG A 94 11.36 -1.30 4.19
CA ARG A 94 11.12 -2.63 3.62
C ARG A 94 9.91 -2.62 2.70
N LEU A 95 10.09 -3.06 1.46
CA LEU A 95 9.03 -3.15 0.46
C LEU A 95 9.00 -4.55 -0.15
N ASP A 96 7.92 -5.28 0.09
CA ASP A 96 7.72 -6.59 -0.51
C ASP A 96 6.54 -6.56 -1.48
N VAL A 97 6.87 -6.51 -2.77
CA VAL A 97 5.93 -6.58 -3.90
C VAL A 97 6.07 -7.89 -4.68
N SER A 98 6.69 -8.91 -4.09
CA SER A 98 6.95 -10.20 -4.73
C SER A 98 5.66 -10.98 -5.03
N SER A 99 5.77 -12.01 -5.87
CA SER A 99 4.63 -12.83 -6.30
C SER A 99 3.51 -12.00 -6.95
N ASN A 100 3.89 -11.01 -7.76
CA ASN A 100 3.00 -10.22 -8.58
C ASN A 100 3.46 -10.25 -10.05
N ASP A 101 2.61 -9.80 -10.96
CA ASP A 101 2.86 -9.77 -12.40
C ASP A 101 3.43 -8.40 -12.84
N LEU A 102 4.32 -7.83 -12.02
CA LEU A 102 4.89 -6.51 -12.26
C LEU A 102 5.77 -6.52 -13.52
N GLY A 103 5.48 -5.60 -14.43
CA GLY A 103 6.36 -5.29 -15.56
C GLY A 103 7.49 -4.33 -15.17
N ASN A 104 7.97 -3.57 -16.17
CA ASN A 104 8.96 -2.53 -15.93
C ASN A 104 8.46 -1.49 -14.93
N LEU A 105 9.31 -1.18 -13.96
CA LEU A 105 9.04 -0.15 -12.96
C LEU A 105 9.55 1.21 -13.46
N PRO A 106 8.84 2.33 -13.17
CA PRO A 106 9.34 3.66 -13.46
C PRO A 106 10.68 3.92 -12.74
N ALA A 107 11.62 4.59 -13.41
CA ALA A 107 12.94 4.89 -12.83
C ALA A 107 12.86 5.71 -11.53
N GLU A 108 11.86 6.59 -11.41
CA GLU A 108 11.66 7.47 -10.26
C GLU A 108 10.77 6.85 -9.16
N LEU A 109 10.32 5.60 -9.32
CA LEU A 109 9.36 4.96 -8.41
C LEU A 109 9.83 4.99 -6.95
N PHE A 110 11.14 4.86 -6.73
CA PHE A 110 11.74 4.76 -5.40
C PHE A 110 12.34 6.07 -4.88
N SER A 111 12.36 7.14 -5.69
CA SER A 111 12.88 8.46 -5.28
C SER A 111 12.23 9.00 -3.99
N PRO A 112 10.92 8.79 -3.73
CA PRO A 112 10.31 9.24 -2.49
C PRO A 112 10.67 8.43 -1.23
N ILE A 113 11.34 7.29 -1.36
CA ILE A 113 11.67 6.37 -0.26
C ILE A 113 13.18 6.10 -0.17
N PRO A 114 13.98 7.13 0.15
CA PRO A 114 15.45 7.04 0.12
C PRO A 114 16.03 6.06 1.16
N ASN A 115 15.23 5.62 2.13
CA ASN A 115 15.65 4.73 3.21
C ASN A 115 15.39 3.24 2.90
N LEU A 116 14.96 2.89 1.68
CA LEU A 116 14.64 1.52 1.30
C LEU A 116 15.89 0.63 1.36
N LYS A 117 15.81 -0.48 2.09
CA LYS A 117 16.92 -1.42 2.33
C LYS A 117 16.70 -2.80 1.74
N SER A 118 15.44 -3.25 1.65
CA SER A 118 15.08 -4.62 1.24
C SER A 118 13.70 -4.69 0.61
#